data_AF-A0A0N4VGT5-F1
#
_entry.id   AF-A0A0N4VGT5-F1
#
_cell.length_a   1.000
_cell.length_b   1.000
_cell.length_c   1.000
_cell.angle_alpha   90.00
_cell.angle_beta   90.00
_cell.angle_gamma   90.00
#
_symmetry.space_group_name_H-M   'P 1'
#
loop_
_entity.id
_entity.type
_entity.pdbx_description
1 polymer ?
#
loop_
_entity_poly.entity_id
_entity_poly.type
_entity_poly.pdbx_seq_one_letter_code
_entity_poly.pdbx_strand_id
1 'polypeptide(L)'
;MDHMLTQMEEYAKNLEEEVEKKRREANEEREKIASLLDRILPKQIVETLKTGVEMEPESFNEVSLLYLNIVSFTSITSKCLPLQVNTVGDSYLCASGIPVRNGHEHGHEIATLALDIVKNFKNFKSKLLSEQNFQLRIGVHTGPVVAGLTGKSMPRYNVLGDSVKIVRQLECSGKPGKIHLSSDANRFLTEVLSGYETIPRGEMLIKV
;
A
#
# COMPACT_ATOMS: atom_id res chain seq x y z
N MET A 1 4.19 -27.22 62.62
CA MET A 1 3.98 -27.86 61.31
C MET A 1 2.92 -27.09 60.54
N ASP A 2 1.79 -26.79 61.17
CA ASP A 2 0.68 -26.00 60.60
C ASP A 2 1.09 -24.62 60.07
N HIS A 3 1.93 -23.85 60.78
CA HIS A 3 2.35 -22.51 60.33
C HIS A 3 3.10 -22.51 58.97
N MET A 4 3.91 -23.53 58.69
CA MET A 4 4.57 -23.63 57.39
C MET A 4 3.61 -24.08 56.28
N LEU A 5 2.60 -24.87 56.63
CA LEU A 5 1.56 -25.30 55.69
C LEU A 5 0.71 -24.09 55.25
N THR A 6 0.30 -23.24 56.20
CA THR A 6 -0.46 -22.03 55.91
C THR A 6 0.33 -21.04 55.08
N GLN A 7 1.64 -20.88 55.35
CA GLN A 7 2.50 -20.03 54.52
C GLN A 7 2.63 -20.57 53.09
N MET A 8 2.79 -21.89 52.90
CA MET A 8 2.82 -22.46 51.54
C MET A 8 1.50 -22.27 50.79
N GLU A 9 0.36 -22.41 51.46
CA GLU A 9 -0.97 -22.17 50.88
C GLU A 9 -1.15 -20.70 50.46
N GLU A 10 -0.70 -19.77 51.31
CA GLU A 10 -0.78 -18.32 51.05
C GLU A 10 0.14 -17.91 49.89
N TYR A 11 1.35 -18.48 49.81
CA TYR A 11 2.25 -18.30 48.67
C TYR A 11 1.67 -18.87 47.37
N ALA A 12 1.10 -20.07 47.40
CA ALA A 12 0.47 -20.69 46.22
C ALA A 12 -0.68 -19.83 45.68
N LYS A 13 -1.54 -19.34 46.59
CA LYS A 13 -2.67 -18.47 46.24
C LYS A 13 -2.21 -17.14 45.64
N ASN A 14 -1.22 -16.48 46.24
CA ASN A 14 -0.66 -15.24 45.70
C ASN A 14 -0.03 -15.45 44.32
N LEU A 15 0.64 -16.58 44.10
CA LEU A 15 1.24 -16.91 42.81
C LEU A 15 0.17 -17.14 41.73
N GLU A 16 -0.90 -17.84 42.07
CA GLU A 16 -2.05 -18.07 41.18
C GLU A 16 -2.71 -16.74 40.79
N GLU A 17 -2.96 -15.85 41.76
CA GLU A 17 -3.52 -14.52 41.49
C GLU A 17 -2.59 -13.68 40.60
N GLU A 18 -1.27 -13.75 40.80
CA GLU A 18 -0.30 -13.04 39.95
C GLU A 18 -0.26 -13.62 38.52
N VAL A 19 -0.31 -14.94 38.38
CA VAL A 19 -0.35 -15.62 37.07
C VAL A 19 -1.63 -15.27 36.33
N GLU A 20 -2.78 -15.27 36.99
CA GLU A 20 -4.07 -14.91 36.39
C GLU A 20 -4.08 -13.45 35.93
N LYS A 21 -3.53 -12.54 36.76
CA LYS A 21 -3.39 -11.13 36.40
C LYS A 21 -2.50 -10.94 35.17
N LYS A 22 -1.33 -11.58 35.12
CA LYS A 22 -0.43 -11.50 33.95
C LYS A 22 -1.05 -12.12 32.70
N ARG A 23 -1.80 -13.22 32.85
CA ARG A 23 -2.53 -13.83 31.73
C ARG A 23 -3.59 -12.88 31.17
N ARG A 24 -4.35 -12.21 32.04
CA ARG A 24 -5.35 -11.21 31.63
C ARG A 24 -4.70 -10.04 30.90
N GLU A 25 -3.64 -9.45 31.46
CA GLU A 25 -2.91 -8.33 30.84
C GLU A 25 -2.31 -8.73 29.47
N ALA A 26 -1.70 -9.92 29.39
CA ALA A 26 -1.18 -10.45 28.13
C ALA A 26 -2.29 -10.71 27.10
N ASN A 27 -3.47 -11.15 27.52
CA ASN A 27 -4.59 -11.37 26.61
C ASN A 27 -5.15 -10.05 26.06
N GLU A 28 -5.32 -9.04 26.91
CA GLU A 28 -5.76 -7.70 26.48
C GLU A 28 -4.77 -7.04 25.51
N GLU A 29 -3.47 -7.21 25.74
CA GLU A 29 -2.44 -6.71 24.84
C GLU A 29 -2.44 -7.46 23.49
N ARG A 30 -2.61 -8.79 23.52
CA ARG A 30 -2.75 -9.61 22.30
C ARG A 30 -3.95 -9.22 21.45
N GLU A 31 -5.10 -8.96 22.06
CA GLU A 31 -6.31 -8.52 21.35
C GLU A 31 -6.11 -7.16 20.67
N LYS A 32 -5.46 -6.21 21.36
CA LYS A 32 -5.11 -4.91 20.78
C LYS A 32 -4.17 -5.07 19.60
N ILE A 33 -3.12 -5.90 19.73
CA ILE A 33 -2.18 -6.18 18.63
C ILE A 33 -2.91 -6.81 17.44
N ALA A 34 -3.77 -7.80 17.66
CA ALA A 34 -4.54 -8.44 16.60
C ALA A 34 -5.41 -7.43 15.83
N SER A 35 -6.10 -6.55 16.56
CA SER A 35 -6.94 -5.50 15.96
C SER A 35 -6.15 -4.48 15.14
N LEU A 36 -4.89 -4.21 15.52
CA LEU A 36 -4.00 -3.32 14.79
C LEU A 36 -3.46 -3.97 13.52
N LEU A 37 -3.12 -5.27 13.58
CA LEU A 37 -2.66 -6.02 12.41
C LEU A 37 -3.73 -6.04 11.30
N ASP A 38 -4.99 -6.25 11.66
CA ASP A 38 -6.13 -6.23 10.73
C ASP A 38 -6.34 -4.86 10.06
N ARG A 39 -5.81 -3.77 10.64
CA ARG A 39 -5.89 -2.41 10.08
C ARG A 39 -4.72 -2.03 9.18
N ILE A 40 -3.55 -2.65 9.38
CA ILE A 40 -2.29 -2.24 8.73
C ILE A 40 -1.98 -3.15 7.54
N LEU A 41 -2.42 -4.41 7.57
CA LEU A 41 -2.05 -5.43 6.60
C LEU A 41 -3.29 -6.01 5.90
N PRO A 42 -3.14 -6.52 4.66
CA PRO A 42 -4.20 -7.26 4.00
C PRO A 42 -4.61 -8.51 4.79
N LYS A 43 -5.91 -8.84 4.80
CA LYS A 43 -6.47 -9.93 5.62
C LYS A 43 -5.74 -11.27 5.48
N GLN A 44 -5.39 -11.67 4.26
CA GLN A 44 -4.69 -12.94 4.03
C GLN A 44 -3.28 -12.99 4.63
N ILE A 45 -2.59 -11.85 4.62
CA ILE A 45 -1.28 -11.71 5.26
C ILE A 45 -1.44 -11.83 6.78
N VAL A 46 -2.49 -11.21 7.34
CA VAL A 46 -2.77 -11.29 8.78
C VAL A 46 -3.16 -12.71 9.21
N GLU A 47 -3.99 -13.40 8.44
CA GLU A 47 -4.36 -14.80 8.70
C GLU A 47 -3.13 -15.70 8.73
N THR A 48 -2.22 -15.53 7.77
CA THR A 48 -0.96 -16.29 7.72
C THR A 48 -0.07 -15.95 8.91
N LEU A 49 0.08 -14.67 9.26
CA LEU A 49 0.85 -14.24 10.43
C LEU A 49 0.26 -14.78 11.75
N LYS A 50 -1.06 -14.86 11.87
CA LYS A 50 -1.75 -15.42 13.06
C LYS A 50 -1.42 -16.90 13.27
N THR A 51 -1.05 -17.64 12.23
CA THR A 51 -0.60 -19.05 12.35
C THR A 51 0.82 -19.21 12.92
N GLY A 52 1.59 -18.12 13.01
CA GLY A 52 2.97 -18.16 13.49
C GLY A 52 4.00 -18.62 12.45
N VAL A 53 3.59 -18.80 11.20
CA VAL A 53 4.47 -19.12 10.08
C VAL A 53 5.15 -17.84 9.56
N GLU A 54 6.47 -17.88 9.38
CA GLU A 54 7.21 -16.80 8.74
C GLU A 54 6.84 -16.73 7.26
N MET A 55 6.51 -15.53 6.78
CA MET A 55 6.12 -15.32 5.39
C MET A 55 7.35 -14.99 4.54
N GLU A 56 7.64 -15.86 3.58
CA GLU A 56 8.63 -15.60 2.54
C GLU A 56 8.07 -14.66 1.45
N PRO A 57 8.93 -13.86 0.79
CA PRO A 57 8.52 -13.06 -0.36
C PRO A 57 7.98 -13.93 -1.51
N GLU A 58 6.85 -13.53 -2.09
CA GLU A 58 6.24 -14.20 -3.24
C GLU A 58 6.48 -13.42 -4.53
N SER A 59 6.75 -14.15 -5.63
CA SER A 59 6.85 -13.57 -6.96
C SER A 59 5.53 -13.67 -7.72
N PHE A 60 5.10 -12.56 -8.29
CA PHE A 60 3.91 -12.44 -9.10
C PHE A 60 4.33 -12.04 -10.52
N ASN A 61 3.90 -12.82 -11.53
CA ASN A 61 4.33 -12.61 -12.92
C ASN A 61 3.58 -11.47 -13.60
N GLU A 62 2.31 -11.30 -13.26
CA GLU A 62 1.42 -10.32 -13.87
C GLU A 62 0.69 -9.55 -12.77
N VAL A 63 1.11 -8.31 -12.57
CA VAL A 63 0.52 -7.35 -11.62
C VAL A 63 0.43 -6.01 -12.32
N SER A 64 -0.73 -5.36 -12.24
CA SER A 64 -0.88 -4.00 -12.72
C SER A 64 -0.58 -3.02 -11.59
N LEU A 65 0.35 -2.11 -11.84
CA LEU A 65 0.80 -1.08 -10.94
C LEU A 65 0.36 0.29 -11.46
N LEU A 66 -0.03 1.16 -10.54
CA LEU A 66 -0.34 2.56 -10.76
C LEU A 66 0.48 3.42 -9.82
N TYR A 67 1.21 4.37 -10.37
CA TYR A 67 1.92 5.39 -9.61
C TYR A 67 1.30 6.75 -9.93
N LEU A 68 0.83 7.47 -8.93
CA LEU A 68 0.22 8.79 -9.09
C LEU A 68 1.01 9.84 -8.32
N ASN A 69 0.97 11.08 -8.80
CA ASN A 69 1.62 12.22 -8.16
C ASN A 69 0.83 13.51 -8.41
N ILE A 70 0.79 14.38 -7.41
CA ILE A 70 0.20 15.72 -7.53
C ILE A 70 1.25 16.70 -8.05
N VAL A 71 0.99 17.29 -9.21
CA VAL A 71 1.87 18.29 -9.82
C VAL A 71 1.90 19.54 -8.96
N SER A 72 3.10 20.07 -8.73
CA SER A 72 3.35 21.31 -7.97
C SER A 72 2.95 21.26 -6.50
N PHE A 73 2.72 20.07 -5.92
CA PHE A 73 2.38 19.93 -4.50
C PHE A 73 3.44 20.59 -3.61
N THR A 74 4.72 20.30 -3.85
CA THR A 74 5.85 20.89 -3.12
C THR A 74 5.87 22.42 -3.20
N SER A 75 5.61 22.99 -4.38
CA SER A 75 5.58 24.44 -4.61
C SER A 75 4.40 25.14 -3.95
N ILE A 76 3.30 24.42 -3.74
CA ILE A 76 2.14 24.92 -3.00
C ILE A 76 2.45 24.86 -1.50
N THR A 77 2.94 23.71 -1.01
CA THR A 77 3.26 23.53 0.41
C THR A 77 4.36 24.48 0.88
N SER A 78 5.32 24.84 0.02
CA SER A 78 6.37 25.81 0.37
C SER A 78 5.85 27.24 0.58
N LYS A 79 4.64 27.56 0.11
CA LYS A 79 3.98 28.87 0.32
C LYS A 79 3.10 28.88 1.56
N CYS A 80 2.88 27.72 2.20
CA CYS A 80 2.05 27.62 3.39
C CYS A 80 2.90 27.84 4.66
N LEU A 81 2.38 28.64 5.58
CA LEU A 81 3.02 29.01 6.85
C LEU A 81 3.06 27.93 7.98
N PRO A 82 2.35 26.78 7.96
CA PRO A 82 2.43 25.87 9.10
C PRO A 82 3.81 25.22 9.22
N LEU A 83 4.32 25.30 10.45
CA LEU A 83 5.53 24.69 10.98
C LEU A 83 5.66 23.23 10.52
N GLN A 84 6.68 22.97 9.69
CA GLN A 84 7.20 21.64 9.40
C GLN A 84 6.17 20.64 8.83
N VAL A 85 5.66 20.90 7.62
CA VAL A 85 5.05 19.84 6.82
C VAL A 85 6.16 18.89 6.37
N ASN A 86 6.44 17.85 7.15
CA ASN A 86 7.21 16.69 6.68
C ASN A 86 6.32 15.96 5.66
N THR A 87 6.32 16.42 4.40
CA THR A 87 5.61 15.75 3.31
C THR A 87 6.36 14.47 2.94
N VAL A 88 5.98 13.36 3.56
CA VAL A 88 6.35 12.04 3.04
C VAL A 88 5.37 11.69 1.93
N GLY A 89 5.78 11.95 0.68
CA GLY A 89 5.13 11.43 -0.53
C GLY A 89 3.91 12.22 -0.99
N ASP A 90 4.09 13.08 -1.99
CA ASP A 90 3.03 13.55 -2.90
C ASP A 90 2.56 12.46 -3.88
N SER A 91 3.14 11.27 -3.76
CA SER A 91 2.92 10.15 -4.66
C SER A 91 2.36 8.92 -3.97
N TYR A 92 1.45 8.22 -4.65
CA TYR A 92 0.85 6.97 -4.18
C TYR A 92 1.08 5.85 -5.20
N LEU A 93 1.38 4.66 -4.69
CA LEU A 93 1.48 3.41 -5.46
C LEU A 93 0.27 2.53 -5.13
N CYS A 94 -0.46 2.13 -6.15
CA CYS A 94 -1.52 1.13 -6.08
C CYS A 94 -1.14 -0.08 -6.93
N ALA A 95 -1.51 -1.26 -6.49
CA ALA A 95 -1.25 -2.51 -7.20
C ALA A 95 -2.50 -3.38 -7.16
N SER A 96 -2.77 -4.07 -8.26
CA SER A 96 -3.82 -5.10 -8.34
C SER A 96 -3.24 -6.41 -8.86
N GLY A 97 -3.81 -7.53 -8.42
CA GLY A 97 -3.26 -8.88 -8.58
C GLY A 97 -2.40 -9.35 -7.40
N ILE A 98 -2.35 -8.56 -6.31
CA ILE A 98 -1.67 -8.88 -5.06
C ILE A 98 -2.49 -8.44 -3.83
N PRO A 99 -2.34 -9.08 -2.66
CA PRO A 99 -1.68 -10.39 -2.48
C PRO A 99 -2.46 -11.54 -3.13
N VAL A 100 -3.69 -11.28 -3.59
CA VAL A 100 -4.53 -12.25 -4.30
C VAL A 100 -4.43 -12.06 -5.79
N ARG A 101 -4.13 -13.14 -6.49
CA ARG A 101 -4.19 -13.16 -7.95
C ARG A 101 -5.66 -13.10 -8.36
N ASN A 102 -6.00 -12.13 -9.21
CA ASN A 102 -7.35 -11.90 -9.72
C ASN A 102 -7.47 -12.14 -11.24
N GLY A 103 -6.62 -13.02 -11.80
CA GLY A 103 -6.66 -13.32 -13.24
C GLY A 103 -6.30 -12.10 -14.07
N HIS A 104 -7.10 -11.74 -15.07
CA HIS A 104 -6.87 -10.54 -15.89
C HIS A 104 -7.53 -9.26 -15.32
N GLU A 105 -8.32 -9.37 -14.25
CA GLU A 105 -9.03 -8.24 -13.65
C GLU A 105 -8.08 -7.17 -13.11
N HIS A 106 -6.81 -7.51 -12.80
CA HIS A 106 -5.85 -6.52 -12.31
C HIS A 106 -5.70 -5.31 -13.24
N GLY A 107 -5.72 -5.53 -14.55
CA GLY A 107 -5.62 -4.43 -15.52
C GLY A 107 -6.88 -3.58 -15.53
N HIS A 108 -8.06 -4.21 -15.42
CA HIS A 108 -9.34 -3.52 -15.42
C HIS A 108 -9.51 -2.64 -14.17
N GLU A 109 -9.22 -3.20 -12.99
CA GLU A 109 -9.28 -2.47 -11.71
C GLU A 109 -8.37 -1.23 -11.72
N ILE A 110 -7.13 -1.39 -12.19
CA ILE A 110 -6.14 -0.30 -12.22
C ILE A 110 -6.49 0.76 -13.26
N ALA A 111 -6.95 0.35 -14.45
CA ALA A 111 -7.33 1.29 -15.49
C ALA A 111 -8.58 2.08 -15.09
N THR A 112 -9.59 1.42 -14.52
CA THR A 112 -10.80 2.07 -14.01
C THR A 112 -10.46 3.04 -12.87
N LEU A 113 -9.62 2.62 -11.91
CA LEU A 113 -9.12 3.49 -10.85
C LEU A 113 -8.41 4.73 -11.40
N ALA A 114 -7.52 4.56 -12.39
CA ALA A 114 -6.80 5.67 -13.02
C ALA A 114 -7.75 6.69 -13.65
N LEU A 115 -8.74 6.21 -14.40
CA LEU A 115 -9.74 7.03 -15.07
C LEU A 115 -10.62 7.78 -14.07
N ASP A 116 -11.09 7.09 -13.02
CA ASP A 116 -11.91 7.68 -11.97
C ASP A 116 -11.16 8.75 -11.17
N ILE A 117 -9.89 8.51 -10.84
CA ILE A 117 -9.03 9.50 -10.18
C ILE A 117 -8.93 10.76 -11.05
N VAL A 118 -8.59 10.62 -12.34
CA VAL A 118 -8.47 11.76 -13.25
C VAL A 118 -9.80 12.50 -13.41
N LYS A 119 -10.92 11.78 -13.49
CA LYS A 119 -12.27 12.37 -13.64
C LYS A 119 -12.68 13.15 -12.39
N ASN A 120 -12.50 12.56 -11.20
CA ASN A 120 -12.88 13.18 -9.94
C ASN A 120 -11.99 14.39 -9.62
N PHE A 121 -10.69 14.31 -9.93
CA PHE A 121 -9.76 15.38 -9.64
C PHE A 121 -9.96 16.62 -10.52
N LYS A 122 -10.52 16.47 -11.74
CA LYS A 122 -10.95 17.61 -12.56
C LYS A 122 -12.07 18.44 -11.91
N ASN A 123 -12.91 17.79 -11.11
CA ASN A 123 -14.02 18.44 -10.40
C ASN A 123 -13.61 18.97 -9.02
N PHE A 124 -12.40 18.65 -8.57
CA PHE A 124 -11.89 19.09 -7.27
C PHE A 124 -11.49 20.57 -7.35
N LYS A 125 -12.25 21.42 -6.66
CA LYS A 125 -11.91 22.83 -6.43
C LYS A 125 -11.82 23.07 -4.93
N SER A 126 -10.63 23.42 -4.44
CA SER A 126 -10.46 23.85 -3.05
C SER A 126 -10.81 25.34 -2.92
N LYS A 127 -11.64 25.67 -1.93
CA LYS A 127 -12.00 27.05 -1.58
C LYS A 127 -10.80 27.88 -1.10
N LEU A 128 -9.75 27.22 -0.61
CA LEU A 128 -8.54 27.85 -0.07
C LEU A 128 -7.52 28.22 -1.17
N LEU A 129 -7.58 27.55 -2.33
CA LEU A 129 -6.57 27.62 -3.39
C LEU A 129 -7.23 27.94 -4.74
N SER A 130 -8.23 28.82 -4.71
CA SER A 130 -9.20 29.08 -5.80
C SER A 130 -8.61 29.49 -7.15
N GLU A 131 -7.31 29.80 -7.24
CA GLU A 131 -6.60 30.15 -8.47
C GLU A 131 -5.61 29.07 -8.98
N GLN A 132 -5.41 27.98 -8.24
CA GLN A 132 -4.45 26.94 -8.60
C GLN A 132 -5.16 25.73 -9.22
N ASN A 133 -4.86 25.45 -10.49
CA ASN A 133 -5.29 24.21 -11.15
C ASN A 133 -4.40 23.06 -10.68
N PHE A 134 -4.95 22.19 -9.84
CA PHE A 134 -4.27 20.94 -9.49
C PHE A 134 -4.29 19.99 -10.69
N GLN A 135 -3.13 19.42 -10.99
CA GLN A 135 -2.99 18.40 -12.03
C GLN A 135 -2.37 17.15 -11.42
N LEU A 136 -2.78 15.99 -11.93
CA LEU A 136 -2.20 14.70 -11.57
C LEU A 136 -1.34 14.18 -12.72
N ARG A 137 -0.25 13.51 -12.38
CA ARG A 137 0.45 12.60 -13.29
C ARG A 137 0.20 11.18 -12.80
N ILE A 138 -0.13 10.29 -13.73
CA ILE A 138 -0.35 8.87 -13.44
C ILE A 138 0.47 8.06 -14.41
N GLY A 139 1.30 7.14 -13.90
CA GLY A 139 1.98 6.10 -14.65
C GLY A 139 1.32 4.75 -14.38
N VAL A 140 1.17 3.92 -15.40
CA VAL A 140 0.63 2.56 -15.28
C VAL A 140 1.54 1.57 -16.00
N HIS A 141 1.84 0.46 -15.35
CA HIS A 141 2.63 -0.63 -15.90
C HIS A 141 2.08 -1.98 -15.44
N THR A 142 2.12 -2.97 -16.32
CA THR A 142 1.78 -4.36 -16.01
C THR A 142 3.04 -5.19 -16.17
N GLY A 143 3.42 -5.93 -15.15
CA GLY A 143 4.63 -6.73 -15.18
C GLY A 143 4.90 -7.49 -13.89
N PRO A 144 6.05 -8.17 -13.80
CA PRO A 144 6.39 -9.00 -12.66
C PRO A 144 6.84 -8.18 -11.46
N VAL A 145 6.42 -8.61 -10.27
CA VAL A 145 6.82 -8.01 -8.99
C VAL A 145 7.13 -9.08 -7.95
N VAL A 146 7.92 -8.70 -6.96
CA VAL A 146 8.10 -9.48 -5.74
C VAL A 146 7.41 -8.73 -4.62
N ALA A 147 6.51 -9.39 -3.90
CA ALA A 147 5.81 -8.80 -2.77
C ALA A 147 6.04 -9.61 -1.50
N GLY A 148 6.18 -8.93 -0.36
CA GLY A 148 6.50 -9.58 0.89
C GLY A 148 6.44 -8.64 2.09
N LEU A 149 6.51 -9.23 3.29
CA LEU A 149 6.58 -8.47 4.53
C LEU A 149 8.01 -8.01 4.80
N THR A 150 8.15 -6.73 5.15
CA THR A 150 9.40 -6.17 5.64
C THR A 150 9.24 -5.68 7.07
N GLY A 151 10.25 -5.93 7.91
CA GLY A 151 10.30 -5.45 9.30
C GLY A 151 9.73 -6.45 10.30
N LYS A 152 10.52 -6.81 11.32
CA LYS A 152 10.12 -7.78 12.36
C LYS A 152 9.12 -7.21 13.37
N SER A 153 9.37 -5.97 13.84
CA SER A 153 8.53 -5.34 14.87
C SER A 153 7.40 -4.46 14.32
N MET A 154 7.54 -3.99 13.08
CA MET A 154 6.53 -3.22 12.35
C MET A 154 6.41 -3.76 10.93
N PRO A 155 5.65 -4.85 10.73
CA PRO A 155 5.52 -5.48 9.43
C PRO A 155 4.82 -4.54 8.45
N ARG A 156 5.42 -4.37 7.27
CA ARG A 156 4.82 -3.66 6.13
C ARG A 156 4.82 -4.59 4.93
N TYR A 157 3.66 -4.74 4.30
CA TYR A 157 3.57 -5.44 3.03
C TYR A 157 4.06 -4.51 1.92
N ASN A 158 5.16 -4.87 1.28
CA ASN A 158 5.81 -4.07 0.26
C ASN A 158 5.86 -4.79 -1.07
N VAL A 159 5.86 -4.00 -2.14
CA VAL A 159 6.02 -4.44 -3.53
C VAL A 159 7.35 -3.91 -4.03
N LEU A 160 8.17 -4.81 -4.55
CA LEU A 160 9.52 -4.54 -5.03
C LEU A 160 9.70 -5.13 -6.43
N GLY A 161 10.70 -4.63 -7.15
CA GLY A 161 11.07 -5.08 -8.48
C GLY A 161 11.19 -3.96 -9.49
N ASP A 162 11.66 -4.31 -10.68
CA ASP A 162 11.90 -3.34 -11.75
C ASP A 162 10.61 -2.71 -12.26
N SER A 163 9.49 -3.44 -12.23
CA SER A 163 8.16 -2.89 -12.55
C SER A 163 7.78 -1.68 -11.69
N VAL A 164 8.21 -1.63 -10.41
CA VAL A 164 7.99 -0.48 -9.53
C VAL A 164 8.82 0.74 -9.96
N LYS A 165 10.05 0.52 -10.44
CA LYS A 165 10.89 1.60 -10.97
C LYS A 165 10.33 2.13 -12.29
N ILE A 166 9.89 1.23 -13.17
CA ILE A 166 9.32 1.56 -14.48
C ILE A 166 8.07 2.42 -14.31
N VAL A 167 7.11 1.99 -13.47
CA VAL A 167 5.86 2.75 -13.26
C VAL A 167 6.12 4.14 -12.67
N ARG A 168 7.10 4.26 -11.77
CA ARG A 168 7.53 5.55 -11.22
C ARG A 168 8.13 6.45 -12.30
N GLN A 169 8.99 5.90 -13.17
CA GLN A 169 9.56 6.67 -14.28
C GLN A 169 8.48 7.11 -15.29
N LEU A 170 7.46 6.29 -15.53
CA LEU A 170 6.32 6.64 -16.38
C LEU A 170 5.49 7.78 -15.80
N GLU A 171 5.26 7.79 -14.49
CA GLU A 171 4.62 8.92 -13.80
C GLU A 171 5.46 10.19 -13.95
N CYS A 172 6.75 10.13 -13.57
CA CYS A 172 7.63 11.29 -13.56
C CYS A 172 7.75 11.94 -14.95
N SER A 173 7.84 11.12 -16.00
CA SER A 173 7.92 11.56 -17.39
C SER A 173 6.56 11.85 -18.03
N GLY A 174 5.46 11.53 -17.34
CA GLY A 174 4.08 11.73 -17.78
C GLY A 174 3.74 13.21 -18.01
N LYS A 175 2.81 13.47 -18.94
CA LYS A 175 2.24 14.81 -19.10
C LYS A 175 1.21 15.07 -17.99
N PRO A 176 1.18 16.25 -17.37
CA PRO A 176 0.15 16.60 -16.40
C PRO A 176 -1.28 16.42 -16.94
N GLY A 177 -2.17 15.87 -16.11
CA GLY A 177 -3.57 15.58 -16.45
C GLY A 177 -3.77 14.38 -17.37
N LYS A 178 -2.73 13.56 -17.61
CA LYS A 178 -2.78 12.38 -18.48
C LYS A 178 -2.28 11.14 -17.74
N ILE A 179 -2.78 9.99 -18.18
CA ILE A 179 -2.32 8.66 -17.75
C ILE A 179 -1.29 8.19 -18.78
N HIS A 180 -0.13 7.75 -18.31
CA HIS A 180 0.98 7.30 -19.13
C HIS A 180 1.17 5.80 -18.96
N LEU A 181 1.05 5.05 -20.05
CA LEU A 181 1.12 3.59 -20.05
C LEU A 181 2.48 3.11 -20.53
N SER A 182 3.00 2.04 -19.91
CA SER A 182 4.06 1.22 -20.51
C SER A 182 3.55 0.48 -21.75
N SER A 183 4.48 -0.01 -22.60
CA SER A 183 4.12 -0.87 -23.73
C SER A 183 3.37 -2.13 -23.28
N ASP A 184 3.82 -2.78 -22.21
CA ASP A 184 3.17 -3.98 -21.67
C ASP A 184 1.75 -3.72 -21.17
N ALA A 185 1.56 -2.63 -20.40
CA ALA A 185 0.24 -2.23 -19.93
C ALA A 185 -0.69 -1.86 -21.10
N ASN A 186 -0.16 -1.17 -22.13
CA ASN A 186 -0.94 -0.84 -23.31
C ASN A 186 -1.43 -2.11 -24.01
N ARG A 187 -0.50 -3.04 -24.31
CA ARG A 187 -0.83 -4.33 -24.92
C ARG A 187 -1.87 -5.09 -24.10
N PHE A 188 -1.68 -5.15 -22.79
CA PHE A 188 -2.61 -5.83 -21.88
C PHE A 188 -4.03 -5.23 -21.95
N LEU A 189 -4.14 -3.89 -21.93
CA LEU A 189 -5.44 -3.21 -21.97
C LEU A 189 -6.12 -3.31 -23.34
N THR A 190 -5.36 -3.22 -24.44
CA THR A 190 -5.93 -3.20 -25.79
C THR A 190 -6.19 -4.59 -26.37
N GLU A 191 -5.29 -5.55 -26.12
CA GLU A 191 -5.36 -6.89 -26.73
C GLU A 191 -6.02 -7.92 -25.81
N VAL A 192 -5.70 -7.92 -24.50
CA VAL A 192 -6.20 -8.94 -23.56
C VAL A 192 -7.59 -8.56 -23.05
N LEU A 193 -7.71 -7.37 -22.45
CA LEU A 193 -9.00 -6.94 -21.88
C LEU A 193 -9.96 -6.44 -22.96
N SER A 194 -9.44 -5.74 -23.98
CA SER A 194 -10.22 -5.03 -24.99
C SER A 194 -11.13 -3.93 -24.42
N GLY A 195 -11.38 -2.87 -25.19
CA GLY A 195 -12.29 -1.77 -24.78
C GLY A 195 -11.63 -0.53 -24.19
N TYR A 196 -10.30 -0.45 -24.21
CA TYR A 196 -9.56 0.77 -23.89
C TYR A 196 -8.99 1.41 -25.14
N GLU A 197 -9.20 2.71 -25.30
CA GLU A 197 -8.59 3.50 -26.37
C GLU A 197 -7.33 4.19 -25.86
N THR A 198 -6.23 4.01 -26.56
CA THR A 198 -4.92 4.57 -26.19
C THR A 198 -4.28 5.28 -27.37
N ILE A 199 -3.42 6.26 -27.09
CA ILE A 199 -2.73 7.05 -28.11
C ILE A 199 -1.23 6.90 -27.87
N PRO A 200 -0.45 6.47 -28.88
CA PRO A 200 0.99 6.31 -28.73
C PRO A 200 1.65 7.68 -28.54
N ARG A 201 2.52 7.77 -27.52
CA ARG A 201 3.31 8.97 -27.23
C ARG A 201 4.58 9.06 -28.07
N GLY A 202 5.09 7.93 -28.56
CA GLY A 202 6.41 7.76 -29.14
C GLY A 202 7.32 6.91 -28.24
N GLU A 203 8.56 6.71 -28.69
CA GLU A 203 9.54 5.89 -27.97
C GLU A 203 10.21 6.67 -26.84
N MET A 204 10.43 6.00 -25.71
CA MET A 204 11.10 6.56 -24.55
C MET A 204 12.02 5.53 -23.93
N LEU A 205 13.27 5.93 -23.68
CA LEU A 205 14.24 5.09 -22.96
C LEU A 205 13.97 5.15 -21.46
N ILE A 206 13.58 4.01 -20.89
CA ILE A 206 13.41 3.81 -19.45
C ILE A 206 14.69 3.15 -18.92
N LYS A 207 15.30 3.73 -17.88
CA LYS A 207 16.49 3.15 -17.25
C LYS A 207 16.03 2.25 -16.10
N VAL A 208 16.28 0.96 -16.22
CA VAL A 208 15.93 -0.06 -15.21
C VAL A 208 17.05 -0.19 -14.17
#